data_AF-A0A968U988-F1
#
_entry.id   AF-A0A968U988-F1
#
_cell.length_a   1.000
_cell.length_b   1.000
_cell.length_c   1.000
_cell.angle_alpha   90.00
_cell.angle_beta   90.00
_cell.angle_gamma   90.00
#
_symmetry.space_group_name_H-M   'P 1'
#
loop_
_entity.id
_entity.type
_entity.pdbx_description
1 polymer ?
#
loop_
_entity_poly.entity_id
_entity_poly.type
_entity_poly.pdbx_seq_one_letter_code
_entity_poly.pdbx_strand_id
1 'polypeptide(L)'
;MEIARPELLKPGAFLQERIRVIPADYKLHIGLDDSLGNDLEVARNEIAKSDRIEPIELQTDIVHYILGRITQDRQTELQNQQVTNIPSFNSLGLFTEGLDLVPGSFGSADEAIFDALIRLQPKFRSLLAERIIKLTLNADSSRLGVAASLNILGANETVAAQTIPSRSTAKTDQLSTIPNNVNNINYENGIPQIPLSTSVQLQIQNKEAEALYITVLSVNPEGAIDVIFPNTWSAAENTTLVKAGETLAIPKASDPWQITVQEPLGLSEVLVVASKSPLRKSLQSLQTIAQEEARGDLPVSVGTNSTKIINLLLEDISSSNRGDISRNNSVSSATTSKEKSSFE
;
A
#
# COMPACT_ATOMS: atom_id res chain seq x y z
N MET A 1 10.14 5.42 23.65
CA MET A 1 8.74 4.97 23.78
C MET A 1 8.57 4.55 25.23
N GLU A 2 7.91 5.38 26.04
CA GLU A 2 7.77 5.11 27.48
C GLU A 2 6.53 4.25 27.69
N ILE A 3 6.73 3.01 28.13
CA ILE A 3 5.62 2.12 28.48
C ILE A 3 5.10 2.63 29.82
N ALA A 4 3.90 3.20 29.83
CA ALA A 4 3.33 3.83 31.03
C ALA A 4 3.14 2.87 32.22
N ARG A 5 3.16 1.55 31.98
CA ARG A 5 2.95 0.48 32.96
C ARG A 5 3.70 -0.81 32.58
N PRO A 6 5.04 -0.85 32.65
CA PRO A 6 5.83 -2.01 32.26
C PRO A 6 5.49 -3.25 33.11
N GLU A 7 4.99 -3.06 34.34
CA GLU A 7 4.55 -4.13 35.25
C GLU A 7 3.35 -4.94 34.73
N LEU A 8 2.62 -4.41 33.74
CA LEU A 8 1.52 -5.10 33.07
C LEU A 8 1.99 -5.99 31.91
N LEU A 9 3.26 -5.90 31.51
CA LEU A 9 3.84 -6.75 30.46
C LEU A 9 4.19 -8.13 31.03
N LYS A 10 3.18 -8.99 31.11
CA LYS A 10 3.33 -10.41 31.46
C LYS A 10 3.00 -11.28 30.25
N PRO A 11 3.58 -12.49 30.11
CA PRO A 11 3.14 -13.43 29.09
C PRO A 11 1.61 -13.60 29.12
N GLY A 12 0.97 -13.47 27.95
CA GLY A 12 -0.50 -13.49 27.83
C GLY A 12 -1.18 -12.13 27.97
N ALA A 13 -0.46 -11.04 28.21
CA ALA A 13 -1.03 -9.69 28.20
C ALA A 13 -1.50 -9.30 26.79
N PHE A 14 -2.70 -8.74 26.69
CA PHE A 14 -3.20 -8.16 25.45
C PHE A 14 -2.46 -6.85 25.14
N LEU A 15 -1.85 -6.79 23.96
CA LEU A 15 -1.21 -5.58 23.45
C LEU A 15 -2.13 -4.92 22.42
N GLN A 16 -2.15 -3.58 22.42
CA GLN A 16 -2.83 -2.81 21.40
C GLN A 16 -1.88 -1.78 20.83
N GLU A 17 -1.82 -1.70 19.51
CA GLU A 17 -1.12 -0.62 18.82
C GLU A 17 -1.78 0.72 19.19
N ARG A 18 -0.98 1.63 19.75
CA ARG A 18 -1.38 3.01 20.06
C ARG A 18 -0.71 4.03 19.16
N ILE A 19 0.54 3.78 18.78
CA ILE A 19 1.35 4.64 17.94
C ILE A 19 2.08 3.73 16.95
N ARG A 20 2.05 4.11 15.68
CA ARG A 20 2.87 3.51 14.64
C ARG A 20 3.96 4.49 14.23
N VAL A 21 5.19 3.99 14.14
CA VAL A 21 6.35 4.76 13.69
C VAL A 21 6.85 4.11 12.41
N ILE A 22 6.93 4.90 11.34
CA ILE A 22 7.46 4.48 10.04
C ILE A 22 8.73 5.29 9.82
N PRO A 23 9.90 4.64 9.64
CA PRO A 23 11.14 5.35 9.34
C PRO A 23 11.01 6.17 8.05
N ALA A 24 11.46 7.43 8.06
CA ALA A 24 11.43 8.27 6.86
C ALA A 24 12.40 7.73 5.78
N ASP A 25 13.48 7.09 6.22
CA ASP A 25 14.52 6.43 5.44
C ASP A 25 14.25 4.94 5.22
N TYR A 26 12.99 4.48 5.34
CA TYR A 26 12.65 3.08 5.09
C TYR A 26 13.19 2.58 3.75
N LYS A 27 13.82 1.40 3.78
CA LYS A 27 14.49 0.80 2.62
C LYS A 27 13.80 -0.46 2.16
N LEU A 28 13.90 -0.72 0.86
CA LEU A 28 13.47 -1.97 0.26
C LEU A 28 14.58 -3.01 0.39
N HIS A 29 14.35 -4.07 1.14
CA HIS A 29 15.29 -5.19 1.26
C HIS A 29 15.18 -6.13 0.06
N ILE A 30 16.27 -6.28 -0.68
CA ILE A 30 16.36 -7.14 -1.86
C ILE A 30 17.32 -8.29 -1.56
N GLY A 31 16.77 -9.50 -1.48
CA GLY A 31 17.56 -10.73 -1.45
C GLY A 31 18.31 -10.94 -2.76
N LEU A 32 19.53 -11.45 -2.71
CA LEU A 32 20.29 -11.85 -3.90
C LEU A 32 20.31 -13.38 -3.99
N ASP A 33 19.74 -13.91 -5.06
CA ASP A 33 19.67 -15.35 -5.28
C ASP A 33 20.98 -15.92 -5.85
N ASP A 34 21.31 -17.15 -5.46
CA ASP A 34 22.52 -17.85 -5.91
C ASP A 34 22.53 -18.05 -7.43
N SER A 35 21.37 -18.04 -8.10
CA SER A 35 21.28 -18.09 -9.56
C SER A 35 22.01 -16.96 -10.27
N LEU A 36 22.31 -15.84 -9.59
CA LEU A 36 23.11 -14.74 -10.14
C LEU A 36 24.57 -15.14 -10.41
N GLY A 37 25.10 -16.14 -9.70
CA GLY A 37 26.47 -16.64 -9.89
C GLY A 37 27.52 -15.52 -9.84
N ASN A 38 28.28 -15.35 -10.93
CA ASN A 38 29.34 -14.34 -11.03
C ASN A 38 28.83 -12.88 -10.91
N ASP A 39 27.53 -12.64 -11.14
CA ASP A 39 26.93 -11.31 -11.08
C ASP A 39 26.55 -10.88 -9.65
N LEU A 40 26.63 -11.79 -8.66
CA LEU A 40 26.15 -11.54 -7.30
C LEU A 40 26.84 -10.34 -6.64
N GLU A 41 28.17 -10.28 -6.70
CA GLU A 41 28.93 -9.17 -6.11
C GLU A 41 28.72 -7.85 -6.87
N VAL A 42 28.52 -7.91 -8.20
CA VAL A 42 28.18 -6.71 -8.98
C VAL A 42 26.80 -6.22 -8.56
N ALA A 43 25.80 -7.11 -8.47
CA ALA A 43 24.45 -6.76 -8.05
C ALA A 43 24.43 -6.14 -6.65
N ARG A 44 25.13 -6.75 -5.70
CA ARG A 44 25.29 -6.25 -4.33
C ARG A 44 25.83 -4.82 -4.31
N ASN A 45 26.95 -4.60 -4.99
CA ASN A 45 27.62 -3.29 -4.99
C ASN A 45 26.79 -2.22 -5.68
N GLU A 46 26.12 -2.53 -6.79
CA GLU A 46 25.27 -1.57 -7.50
C GLU A 46 23.99 -1.23 -6.72
N ILE A 47 23.33 -2.22 -6.11
CA ILE A 47 22.14 -1.98 -5.28
C ILE A 47 22.48 -1.14 -4.05
N ALA A 48 23.62 -1.41 -3.40
CA ALA A 48 24.07 -0.67 -2.22
C ALA A 48 24.35 0.82 -2.47
N LYS A 49 24.45 1.27 -3.73
CA LYS A 49 24.58 2.71 -4.07
C LYS A 49 23.28 3.49 -3.87
N SER A 50 22.15 2.81 -3.75
CA SER A 50 20.85 3.44 -3.49
C SER A 50 20.62 3.60 -1.99
N ASP A 51 20.35 4.83 -1.52
CA ASP A 51 19.98 5.07 -0.12
C ASP A 51 18.61 4.47 0.28
N ARG A 52 17.85 3.98 -0.71
CA ARG A 52 16.46 3.52 -0.56
C ARG A 52 16.29 2.02 -0.74
N ILE A 53 17.36 1.29 -1.04
CA ILE A 53 17.35 -0.15 -1.26
C ILE A 53 18.53 -0.74 -0.48
N GLU A 54 18.35 -1.92 0.09
CA GLU A 54 19.40 -2.62 0.81
C GLU A 54 19.52 -4.06 0.28
N PRO A 55 20.71 -4.48 -0.21
CA PRO A 55 20.92 -5.85 -0.61
C PRO A 55 21.10 -6.71 0.65
N ILE A 56 20.29 -7.75 0.77
CA ILE A 56 20.28 -8.67 1.92
C ILE A 56 20.73 -10.06 1.45
N GLU A 57 21.53 -10.72 2.26
CA GLU A 57 21.85 -12.13 2.05
C GLU A 57 20.64 -13.00 2.41
N LEU A 58 20.30 -13.96 1.56
CA LEU A 58 19.14 -14.82 1.82
C LEU A 58 19.33 -15.56 3.15
N GLN A 59 18.24 -15.75 3.89
CA GLN A 59 18.20 -16.45 5.18
C GLN A 59 18.90 -15.74 6.36
N THR A 60 19.51 -14.57 6.17
CA THR A 60 20.14 -13.83 7.27
C THR A 60 19.23 -12.79 7.91
N ASP A 61 18.34 -12.19 7.12
CA ASP A 61 17.38 -11.16 7.56
C ASP A 61 16.11 -11.21 6.69
N ILE A 62 15.14 -10.35 7.02
CA ILE A 62 13.90 -10.18 6.28
C ILE A 62 14.21 -9.59 4.90
N VAL A 63 13.89 -10.35 3.86
CA VAL A 63 13.88 -9.91 2.46
C VAL A 63 12.46 -9.58 2.06
N HIS A 64 12.26 -8.58 1.20
CA HIS A 64 10.93 -8.25 0.65
C HIS A 64 10.73 -8.81 -0.76
N TYR A 65 11.79 -8.78 -1.56
CA TYR A 65 11.84 -9.34 -2.90
C TYR A 65 13.21 -9.97 -3.12
N ILE A 66 13.32 -10.86 -4.09
CA ILE A 66 14.54 -11.58 -4.40
C ILE A 66 14.91 -11.30 -5.85
N LEU A 67 16.13 -10.79 -6.09
CA LEU A 67 16.70 -10.63 -7.43
C LEU A 67 17.36 -11.94 -7.84
N GLY A 68 16.97 -12.48 -8.99
CA GLY A 68 17.53 -13.73 -9.49
C GLY A 68 17.35 -13.94 -10.99
N ARG A 69 17.88 -15.07 -11.46
CA ARG A 69 17.77 -15.53 -12.86
C ARG A 69 16.75 -16.66 -12.97
N ILE A 70 16.05 -16.71 -14.10
CA ILE A 70 15.20 -17.86 -14.42
C ILE A 70 16.08 -19.07 -14.78
N THR A 71 16.05 -20.09 -13.92
CA THR A 71 16.71 -21.38 -14.14
C THR A 71 15.82 -22.36 -14.90
N GLN A 72 16.41 -23.43 -15.44
CA GLN A 72 15.68 -24.49 -16.15
C GLN A 72 14.67 -25.20 -15.23
N ASP A 73 15.08 -25.45 -13.99
CA ASP A 73 14.21 -26.09 -12.98
C ASP A 73 13.01 -25.20 -12.68
N ARG A 74 13.23 -23.88 -12.51
CA ARG A 74 12.16 -22.90 -12.29
C ARG A 74 11.19 -22.83 -13.46
N GLN A 75 11.70 -22.84 -14.70
CA GLN A 75 10.80 -22.87 -15.87
C GLN A 75 9.92 -24.11 -15.90
N THR A 76 10.49 -25.26 -15.56
CA THR A 76 9.75 -26.53 -15.51
C THR A 76 8.67 -26.49 -14.42
N GLU A 77 8.98 -25.94 -13.25
CA GLU A 77 8.03 -25.73 -12.17
C GLU A 77 6.86 -24.81 -12.59
N LEU A 78 7.17 -23.66 -13.19
CA LEU A 78 6.18 -22.70 -13.66
C LEU A 78 5.27 -23.29 -14.75
N GLN A 79 5.81 -24.13 -15.64
CA GLN A 79 5.04 -24.86 -16.65
C GLN A 79 4.08 -25.87 -16.00
N ASN A 80 4.54 -26.60 -14.97
CA ASN A 80 3.71 -27.54 -14.23
C ASN A 80 2.58 -26.84 -13.46
N GLN A 81 2.83 -25.63 -12.98
CA GLN A 81 1.86 -24.76 -12.33
C GLN A 81 0.93 -24.03 -13.33
N GLN A 82 1.09 -24.25 -14.63
CA GLN A 82 0.30 -23.61 -15.69
C GLN A 82 0.36 -22.08 -15.67
N VAL A 83 1.48 -21.51 -15.19
CA VAL A 83 1.69 -20.07 -15.18
C VAL A 83 1.74 -19.55 -16.62
N THR A 84 0.92 -18.56 -16.92
CA THR A 84 0.94 -17.85 -18.21
C THR A 84 2.09 -16.83 -18.22
N ASN A 85 2.67 -16.55 -19.39
CA ASN A 85 3.77 -15.58 -19.55
C ASN A 85 5.05 -15.93 -18.75
N ILE A 86 5.50 -17.18 -18.85
CA ILE A 86 6.76 -17.63 -18.25
C ILE A 86 7.93 -16.87 -18.89
N PRO A 87 8.81 -16.22 -18.10
CA PRO A 87 9.94 -15.49 -18.66
C PRO A 87 10.99 -16.41 -19.27
N SER A 88 11.77 -15.86 -20.19
CA SER A 88 12.81 -16.59 -20.92
C SER A 88 13.90 -17.15 -20.01
N PHE A 89 14.55 -18.24 -20.44
CA PHE A 89 15.65 -18.84 -19.69
C PHE A 89 16.77 -17.80 -19.51
N ASN A 90 17.39 -17.80 -18.33
CA ASN A 90 18.43 -16.86 -17.95
C ASN A 90 18.04 -15.37 -17.95
N SER A 91 16.74 -15.04 -18.04
CA SER A 91 16.28 -13.66 -17.83
C SER A 91 16.40 -13.26 -16.36
N LEU A 92 16.74 -11.97 -16.14
CA LEU A 92 16.86 -11.36 -14.81
C LEU A 92 15.56 -10.66 -14.42
N GLY A 93 15.11 -10.90 -13.20
CA GLY A 93 13.92 -10.26 -12.64
C GLY A 93 13.79 -10.44 -11.14
N LEU A 94 12.63 -10.08 -10.62
CA LEU A 94 12.32 -10.11 -9.20
C LEU A 94 11.33 -11.23 -8.90
N PHE A 95 11.53 -11.87 -7.76
CA PHE A 95 10.63 -12.81 -7.15
C PHE A 95 10.09 -12.26 -5.83
N THR A 96 8.92 -12.71 -5.41
CA THR A 96 8.40 -12.47 -4.07
C THR A 96 9.17 -13.29 -3.03
N GLU A 97 8.92 -13.05 -1.73
CA GLU A 97 9.45 -13.91 -0.65
C GLU A 97 9.02 -15.38 -0.80
N GLY A 98 7.83 -15.62 -1.39
CA GLY A 98 7.32 -16.94 -1.72
C GLY A 98 7.88 -17.54 -3.02
N LEU A 99 8.85 -16.85 -3.65
CA LEU A 99 9.45 -17.16 -4.94
C LEU A 99 8.53 -16.99 -6.16
N ASP A 100 7.33 -16.46 -6.00
CA ASP A 100 6.47 -16.16 -7.16
C ASP A 100 7.10 -15.10 -8.05
N LEU A 101 6.85 -15.17 -9.36
CA LEU A 101 7.31 -14.15 -10.30
C LEU A 101 6.68 -12.81 -9.95
N VAL A 102 7.48 -11.75 -9.88
CA VAL A 102 6.94 -10.38 -9.84
C VAL A 102 6.64 -9.94 -11.28
N PRO A 103 5.37 -9.74 -11.68
CA PRO A 103 5.00 -9.34 -13.04
C PRO A 103 5.74 -8.09 -13.53
N GLY A 104 6.09 -8.05 -14.81
CA GLY A 104 6.78 -6.91 -15.43
C GLY A 104 8.22 -6.66 -14.93
N SER A 105 8.79 -7.56 -14.11
CA SER A 105 10.17 -7.41 -13.61
C SER A 105 11.23 -8.13 -14.47
N PHE A 106 10.84 -9.13 -15.26
CA PHE A 106 11.79 -9.94 -16.03
C PHE A 106 12.15 -9.29 -17.37
N GLY A 107 13.45 -9.27 -17.68
CA GLY A 107 13.99 -8.71 -18.91
C GLY A 107 14.17 -9.72 -20.03
N SER A 108 15.05 -9.38 -20.98
CA SER A 108 15.45 -10.31 -22.05
C SER A 108 16.32 -11.45 -21.51
N ALA A 109 16.38 -12.54 -22.27
CA ALA A 109 17.34 -13.62 -22.01
C ALA A 109 18.77 -13.06 -22.05
N ASP A 110 19.63 -13.54 -21.15
CA ASP A 110 21.04 -13.20 -21.09
C ASP A 110 21.34 -11.69 -20.92
N GLU A 111 20.37 -10.90 -20.44
CA GLU A 111 20.57 -9.50 -20.10
C GLU A 111 21.73 -9.35 -19.09
N ALA A 112 22.58 -8.34 -19.28
CA ALA A 112 23.65 -8.04 -18.36
C ALA A 112 23.08 -7.48 -17.04
N ILE A 113 23.70 -7.84 -15.91
CA ILE A 113 23.20 -7.44 -14.59
C ILE A 113 23.06 -5.93 -14.43
N PHE A 114 23.98 -5.15 -14.99
CA PHE A 114 23.93 -3.69 -14.93
C PHE A 114 22.72 -3.12 -15.68
N ASP A 115 22.43 -3.65 -16.86
CA ASP A 115 21.28 -3.23 -17.68
C ASP A 115 19.95 -3.59 -16.99
N ALA A 116 19.89 -4.79 -16.41
CA ALA A 116 18.74 -5.22 -15.62
C ALA A 116 18.48 -4.31 -14.42
N LEU A 117 19.53 -3.92 -13.68
CA LEU A 117 19.39 -3.02 -12.52
C LEU A 117 18.93 -1.61 -12.92
N ILE A 118 19.40 -1.08 -14.06
CA ILE A 118 18.90 0.19 -14.61
C ILE A 118 17.41 0.06 -14.96
N ARG A 119 17.04 -1.00 -15.67
CA ARG A 119 15.64 -1.27 -16.06
C ARG A 119 14.73 -1.45 -14.85
N LEU A 120 15.21 -2.07 -13.78
CA LEU A 120 14.46 -2.31 -12.53
C LEU A 120 14.34 -1.08 -11.62
N GLN A 121 15.05 0.02 -11.88
CA GLN A 121 14.97 1.23 -11.03
C GLN A 121 13.53 1.73 -10.82
N PRO A 122 12.69 1.92 -11.86
CA PRO A 122 11.29 2.33 -11.66
C PRO A 122 10.50 1.30 -10.83
N LYS A 123 10.77 0.00 -11.05
CA LYS A 123 10.13 -1.09 -10.33
C LYS A 123 10.45 -1.04 -8.83
N PHE A 124 11.72 -0.88 -8.46
CA PHE A 124 12.12 -0.75 -7.06
C PHE A 124 11.46 0.44 -6.36
N ARG A 125 11.32 1.58 -7.06
CA ARG A 125 10.63 2.76 -6.51
C ARG A 125 9.16 2.47 -6.20
N SER A 126 8.47 1.80 -7.13
CA SER A 126 7.06 1.43 -6.97
C SER A 126 6.84 0.37 -5.89
N LEU A 127 7.70 -0.65 -5.80
CA LEU A 127 7.63 -1.66 -4.74
C LEU A 127 7.95 -1.08 -3.35
N LEU A 128 8.92 -0.17 -3.26
CA LEU A 128 9.22 0.56 -2.02
C LEU A 128 8.03 1.44 -1.59
N ALA A 129 7.48 2.16 -2.56
CA ALA A 129 6.29 2.97 -2.39
C ALA A 129 5.13 2.15 -1.82
N GLU A 130 4.77 1.06 -2.48
CA GLU A 130 3.73 0.13 -2.04
C GLU A 130 3.98 -0.34 -0.61
N ARG A 131 5.21 -0.77 -0.30
CA ARG A 131 5.60 -1.24 1.04
C ARG A 131 5.38 -0.15 2.09
N ILE A 132 5.79 1.08 1.81
CA ILE A 132 5.60 2.21 2.73
C ILE A 132 4.11 2.49 2.94
N ILE A 133 3.28 2.48 1.89
CA ILE A 133 1.83 2.66 2.05
C ILE A 133 1.27 1.55 2.93
N LYS A 134 1.61 0.28 2.68
CA LYS A 134 1.15 -0.84 3.49
C LYS A 134 1.54 -0.69 4.97
N LEU A 135 2.73 -0.15 5.24
CA LEU A 135 3.14 0.19 6.60
C LEU A 135 2.30 1.30 7.23
N THR A 136 1.67 2.20 6.46
CA THR A 136 0.73 3.21 7.00
C THR A 136 -0.63 2.63 7.38
N LEU A 137 -1.05 1.55 6.73
CA LEU A 137 -2.37 0.98 6.93
C LEU A 137 -2.48 0.30 8.28
N ASN A 138 -3.52 0.66 9.02
CA ASN A 138 -3.72 0.25 10.40
C ASN A 138 -5.16 -0.24 10.64
N ALA A 139 -5.78 -0.91 9.65
CA ALA A 139 -7.16 -1.39 9.74
C ALA A 139 -7.43 -2.26 10.98
N ASP A 140 -6.43 -3.03 11.44
CA ASP A 140 -6.56 -3.90 12.62
C ASP A 140 -6.52 -3.15 13.97
N SER A 141 -6.07 -1.90 14.00
CA SER A 141 -5.96 -1.09 15.21
C SER A 141 -6.81 0.18 15.17
N SER A 142 -7.16 0.63 13.97
CA SER A 142 -7.89 1.87 13.71
C SER A 142 -9.30 1.80 14.25
N ARG A 143 -9.69 2.89 14.90
CA ARG A 143 -11.04 3.08 15.45
C ARG A 143 -11.98 3.79 14.48
N LEU A 144 -11.48 4.18 13.30
CA LEU A 144 -12.28 4.89 12.31
C LEU A 144 -13.40 4.01 11.79
N GLY A 145 -14.62 4.55 11.81
CA GLY A 145 -15.79 4.00 11.17
C GLY A 145 -15.77 4.23 9.68
N VAL A 146 -14.98 3.45 8.93
CA VAL A 146 -14.98 3.47 7.46
C VAL A 146 -15.23 2.06 6.97
N ALA A 147 -16.12 1.90 5.99
CA ALA A 147 -16.28 0.65 5.27
C ALA A 147 -15.92 0.86 3.80
N ALA A 148 -15.18 -0.07 3.22
CA ALA A 148 -14.89 -0.09 1.80
C ALA A 148 -15.34 -1.41 1.20
N SER A 149 -15.94 -1.36 0.01
CA SER A 149 -16.29 -2.54 -0.76
C SER A 149 -15.89 -2.40 -2.23
N LEU A 150 -15.57 -3.52 -2.84
CA LEU A 150 -15.38 -3.68 -4.28
C LEU A 150 -16.56 -4.47 -4.82
N ASN A 151 -17.31 -3.84 -5.72
CA ASN A 151 -18.51 -4.42 -6.33
C ASN A 151 -18.24 -4.72 -7.80
N ILE A 152 -18.63 -5.90 -8.27
CA ILE A 152 -18.68 -6.24 -9.69
C ILE A 152 -19.98 -5.72 -10.26
N LEU A 153 -19.87 -4.95 -11.35
CA LEU A 153 -21.00 -4.38 -12.08
C LEU A 153 -21.50 -5.40 -13.12
N GLY A 154 -22.80 -5.61 -13.19
CA GLY A 154 -23.43 -6.57 -14.10
C GLY A 154 -24.95 -6.59 -13.94
N ALA A 155 -25.60 -7.66 -14.42
CA ALA A 155 -27.05 -7.82 -14.31
C ALA A 155 -27.53 -7.86 -12.84
N ASN A 156 -26.69 -8.39 -11.94
CA ASN A 156 -26.86 -8.30 -10.49
C ASN A 156 -25.55 -7.77 -9.89
N GLU A 157 -25.59 -6.59 -9.27
CA GLU A 157 -24.43 -6.04 -8.57
C GLU A 157 -24.03 -6.98 -7.44
N THR A 158 -22.72 -7.24 -7.35
CA THR A 158 -22.18 -8.24 -6.45
C THR A 158 -21.00 -7.68 -5.67
N VAL A 159 -21.02 -7.82 -4.34
CA VAL A 159 -19.86 -7.48 -3.49
C VAL A 159 -18.81 -8.59 -3.62
N ALA A 160 -17.66 -8.28 -4.23
CA ALA A 160 -16.54 -9.20 -4.39
C ALA A 160 -15.56 -9.16 -3.21
N ALA A 161 -15.39 -7.98 -2.60
CA ALA A 161 -14.57 -7.82 -1.41
C ALA A 161 -15.12 -6.68 -0.53
N GLN A 162 -14.89 -6.76 0.77
CA GLN A 162 -15.21 -5.70 1.71
C GLN A 162 -14.24 -5.68 2.88
N THR A 163 -14.00 -4.49 3.43
CA THR A 163 -13.17 -4.31 4.62
C THR A 163 -13.73 -3.20 5.51
N ILE A 164 -13.58 -3.38 6.83
CA ILE A 164 -13.94 -2.43 7.88
C ILE A 164 -12.85 -2.54 8.95
N PRO A 165 -12.31 -1.42 9.48
CA PRO A 165 -11.38 -1.48 10.59
C PRO A 165 -11.95 -2.27 11.78
N SER A 166 -11.16 -3.19 12.32
CA SER A 166 -11.63 -4.17 13.31
C SER A 166 -12.05 -3.54 14.64
N ARG A 167 -11.61 -2.30 14.91
CA ARG A 167 -11.92 -1.53 16.12
C ARG A 167 -12.85 -0.35 15.84
N SER A 168 -13.47 -0.30 14.66
CA SER A 168 -14.47 0.68 14.29
C SER A 168 -15.53 0.82 15.38
N THR A 169 -15.76 2.05 15.85
CA THR A 169 -16.77 2.35 16.88
C THR A 169 -18.16 2.57 16.29
N ALA A 170 -18.28 2.61 14.95
CA ALA A 170 -19.57 2.72 14.30
C ALA A 170 -20.38 1.43 14.51
N LYS A 171 -21.69 1.58 14.74
CA LYS A 171 -22.60 0.43 14.83
C LYS A 171 -22.42 -0.42 13.57
N THR A 172 -21.93 -1.64 13.74
CA THR A 172 -22.04 -2.68 12.73
C THR A 172 -23.52 -3.00 12.59
N ASP A 173 -24.22 -2.25 11.73
CA ASP A 173 -25.30 -2.86 10.97
C ASP A 173 -24.68 -4.12 10.34
N GLN A 174 -25.39 -5.24 10.49
CA GLN A 174 -24.94 -6.57 10.09
C GLN A 174 -24.54 -6.59 8.60
N LEU A 175 -23.31 -6.18 8.31
CA LEU A 175 -22.57 -6.46 7.09
C LEU A 175 -21.49 -7.49 7.44
N SER A 176 -21.86 -8.42 8.32
CA SER A 176 -21.12 -9.64 8.59
C SER A 176 -21.61 -10.68 7.61
N THR A 177 -21.15 -10.58 6.37
CA THR A 177 -20.93 -11.70 5.45
C THR A 177 -20.37 -11.09 4.17
N ILE A 178 -19.11 -11.39 3.84
CA ILE A 178 -18.78 -11.67 2.43
C ILE A 178 -19.94 -12.56 1.96
N PRO A 179 -20.72 -12.21 0.92
CA PRO A 179 -21.90 -12.98 0.57
C PRO A 179 -21.50 -14.46 0.49
N ASN A 180 -22.04 -15.27 1.42
CA ASN A 180 -21.76 -16.70 1.46
C ASN A 180 -22.22 -17.24 0.10
N ASN A 181 -21.28 -17.54 -0.79
CA ASN A 181 -21.51 -17.77 -2.21
C ASN A 181 -22.22 -16.63 -2.93
N VAL A 182 -21.46 -15.68 -3.45
CA VAL A 182 -21.84 -15.16 -4.77
C VAL A 182 -21.64 -16.31 -5.75
N ASN A 183 -22.72 -16.82 -6.32
CA ASN A 183 -22.73 -18.01 -7.19
C ASN A 183 -21.78 -17.97 -8.41
N ASN A 184 -21.09 -16.86 -8.68
CA ASN A 184 -20.29 -16.62 -9.89
C ASN A 184 -18.88 -16.06 -9.65
N ILE A 185 -18.37 -15.99 -8.42
CA ILE A 185 -16.98 -15.56 -8.15
C ILE A 185 -16.25 -16.67 -7.40
N ASN A 186 -15.17 -17.17 -7.99
CA ASN A 186 -14.28 -18.10 -7.32
C ASN A 186 -13.39 -17.34 -6.33
N TYR A 187 -13.15 -17.92 -5.16
CA TYR A 187 -12.23 -17.37 -4.17
C TYR A 187 -11.07 -18.34 -3.99
N GLU A 188 -9.86 -17.80 -4.01
CA GLU A 188 -8.64 -18.55 -3.70
C GLU A 188 -8.00 -17.92 -2.48
N ASN A 189 -7.85 -18.69 -1.39
CA ASN A 189 -7.32 -18.21 -0.11
C ASN A 189 -8.02 -16.93 0.42
N GLY A 190 -9.32 -16.78 0.14
CA GLY A 190 -10.12 -15.61 0.54
C GLY A 190 -10.01 -14.40 -0.39
N ILE A 191 -9.27 -14.52 -1.50
CA ILE A 191 -9.11 -13.48 -2.53
C ILE A 191 -10.06 -13.77 -3.70
N PRO A 192 -10.93 -12.83 -4.11
CA PRO A 192 -11.82 -13.03 -5.25
C PRO A 192 -11.03 -13.07 -6.56
N GLN A 193 -11.27 -14.11 -7.35
CA GLN A 193 -10.75 -14.26 -8.71
C GLN A 193 -11.68 -13.53 -9.68
N ILE A 194 -11.29 -12.32 -10.07
CA ILE A 194 -12.08 -11.46 -10.96
C ILE A 194 -11.53 -11.58 -12.40
N PRO A 195 -12.34 -12.00 -13.39
CA PRO A 195 -11.90 -12.10 -14.78
C PRO A 195 -11.50 -10.74 -15.37
N LEU A 196 -10.58 -10.76 -16.33
CA LEU A 196 -10.25 -9.58 -17.15
C LEU A 196 -11.50 -9.03 -17.85
N SER A 197 -11.48 -7.74 -18.17
CA SER A 197 -12.61 -6.99 -18.75
C SER A 197 -13.85 -6.88 -17.86
N THR A 198 -13.78 -7.29 -16.60
CA THR A 198 -14.88 -7.10 -15.64
C THR A 198 -14.93 -5.65 -15.17
N SER A 199 -16.06 -4.99 -15.33
CA SER A 199 -16.28 -3.65 -14.75
C SER A 199 -16.58 -3.74 -13.26
N VAL A 200 -15.94 -2.86 -12.48
CA VAL A 200 -16.07 -2.82 -11.03
C VAL A 200 -16.34 -1.39 -10.53
N GLN A 201 -16.91 -1.30 -9.33
CA GLN A 201 -17.11 -0.04 -8.60
C GLN A 201 -16.61 -0.20 -7.16
N LEU A 202 -15.95 0.83 -6.67
CA LEU A 202 -15.57 0.96 -5.28
C LEU A 202 -16.62 1.78 -4.54
N GLN A 203 -17.02 1.33 -3.35
CA GLN A 203 -17.89 2.07 -2.46
C GLN A 203 -17.20 2.27 -1.11
N ILE A 204 -17.06 3.52 -0.67
CA ILE A 204 -16.44 3.90 0.59
C ILE A 204 -17.49 4.62 1.43
N GLN A 205 -17.94 3.99 2.50
CA GLN A 205 -18.92 4.56 3.42
C GLN A 205 -18.22 5.17 4.63
N ASN A 206 -18.45 6.46 4.86
CA ASN A 206 -18.08 7.13 6.09
C ASN A 206 -19.15 6.87 7.16
N LYS A 207 -18.83 6.10 8.19
CA LYS A 207 -19.70 5.78 9.34
C LYS A 207 -19.38 6.63 10.58
N GLU A 208 -18.49 7.61 10.47
CA GLU A 208 -18.23 8.59 11.51
C GLU A 208 -19.35 9.65 11.58
N ALA A 209 -19.42 10.35 12.71
CA ALA A 209 -20.28 11.52 12.88
C ALA A 209 -19.68 12.80 12.26
N GLU A 210 -18.43 12.74 11.82
CA GLU A 210 -17.70 13.83 11.18
C GLU A 210 -17.24 13.44 9.77
N ALA A 211 -16.85 14.44 8.98
CA ALA A 211 -16.39 14.21 7.62
C ALA A 211 -14.96 13.62 7.60
N LEU A 212 -14.67 12.78 6.61
CA LEU A 212 -13.37 12.15 6.44
C LEU A 212 -12.76 12.51 5.09
N TYR A 213 -11.45 12.71 5.08
CA TYR A 213 -10.65 12.82 3.86
C TYR A 213 -10.32 11.41 3.38
N ILE A 214 -10.72 11.08 2.16
CA ILE A 214 -10.53 9.77 1.55
C ILE A 214 -9.55 9.87 0.38
N THR A 215 -8.63 8.92 0.30
CA THR A 215 -7.79 8.66 -0.86
C THR A 215 -7.87 7.17 -1.18
N VAL A 216 -8.00 6.85 -2.46
CA VAL A 216 -8.09 5.47 -2.94
C VAL A 216 -6.99 5.25 -3.96
N LEU A 217 -6.16 4.26 -3.67
CA LEU A 217 -5.03 3.84 -4.49
C LEU A 217 -5.31 2.44 -5.01
N SER A 218 -4.96 2.16 -6.25
CA SER A 218 -4.83 0.79 -6.75
C SER A 218 -3.36 0.45 -6.92
N VAL A 219 -2.99 -0.76 -6.53
CA VAL A 219 -1.69 -1.37 -6.80
C VAL A 219 -1.96 -2.53 -7.75
N ASN A 220 -1.42 -2.45 -8.96
CA ASN A 220 -1.57 -3.54 -9.93
C ASN A 220 -0.55 -4.67 -9.63
N PRO A 221 -0.60 -5.82 -10.32
CA PRO A 221 0.33 -6.91 -10.05
C PRO A 221 1.79 -6.57 -10.35
N GLU A 222 2.05 -5.52 -11.12
CA GLU A 222 3.39 -4.98 -11.33
C GLU A 222 3.81 -4.01 -10.23
N GLY A 223 3.06 -3.86 -9.14
CA GLY A 223 3.34 -2.89 -8.09
C GLY A 223 3.20 -1.44 -8.55
N ALA A 224 2.69 -1.18 -9.77
CA ALA A 224 2.40 0.17 -10.21
C ALA A 224 1.21 0.70 -9.42
N ILE A 225 1.33 1.95 -8.98
CA ILE A 225 0.34 2.60 -8.13
C ILE A 225 -0.43 3.61 -8.98
N ASP A 226 -1.75 3.51 -8.97
CA ASP A 226 -2.62 4.51 -9.56
C ASP A 226 -3.48 5.14 -8.48
N VAL A 227 -3.65 6.47 -8.55
CA VAL A 227 -4.59 7.17 -7.69
C VAL A 227 -5.94 7.16 -8.37
N ILE A 228 -6.84 6.36 -7.81
CA ILE A 228 -8.23 6.21 -8.27
C ILE A 228 -9.10 7.34 -7.72
N PHE A 229 -8.80 7.81 -6.51
CA PHE A 229 -9.45 8.97 -5.90
C PHE A 229 -8.51 9.75 -4.98
N PRO A 230 -8.52 11.10 -5.01
CA PRO A 230 -9.34 11.94 -5.89
C PRO A 230 -8.95 11.77 -7.35
N ASN A 231 -9.92 12.03 -8.23
CA ASN A 231 -9.76 11.97 -9.68
C ASN A 231 -10.25 13.26 -10.35
N THR A 232 -10.67 14.26 -9.56
CA THR A 232 -11.06 15.60 -10.02
C THR A 232 -10.00 16.59 -9.59
N TRP A 233 -8.92 16.65 -10.36
CA TRP A 233 -7.68 17.34 -9.95
C TRP A 233 -7.78 18.85 -10.00
N SER A 234 -8.73 19.37 -10.78
CA SER A 234 -9.05 20.80 -10.87
C SER A 234 -9.84 21.33 -9.66
N ALA A 235 -10.37 20.42 -8.83
CA ALA A 235 -11.30 20.77 -7.78
C ALA A 235 -10.60 21.05 -6.43
N ALA A 236 -11.24 21.87 -5.59
CA ALA A 236 -10.71 22.28 -4.29
C ALA A 236 -10.52 21.08 -3.33
N GLU A 237 -9.65 21.22 -2.32
CA GLU A 237 -9.33 20.16 -1.33
C GLU A 237 -10.55 19.42 -0.74
N ASN A 238 -11.70 20.10 -0.66
CA ASN A 238 -12.97 19.56 -0.19
C ASN A 238 -13.55 18.44 -1.07
N THR A 239 -13.02 18.17 -2.27
CA THR A 239 -13.49 17.07 -3.12
C THR A 239 -13.07 15.70 -2.64
N THR A 240 -12.04 15.63 -1.78
CA THR A 240 -11.65 14.39 -1.08
C THR A 240 -12.50 14.11 0.16
N LEU A 241 -13.36 15.06 0.55
CA LEU A 241 -14.12 15.01 1.78
C LEU A 241 -15.43 14.24 1.59
N VAL A 242 -15.60 13.15 2.35
CA VAL A 242 -16.85 12.37 2.43
C VAL A 242 -17.54 12.72 3.75
N LYS A 243 -18.76 13.25 3.71
CA LYS A 243 -19.42 13.70 4.95
C LYS A 243 -19.86 12.51 5.81
N ALA A 244 -20.20 12.81 7.05
CA ALA A 244 -20.74 11.85 8.00
C ALA A 244 -21.93 11.08 7.40
N GLY A 245 -21.87 9.75 7.44
CA GLY A 245 -22.92 8.87 6.91
C GLY A 245 -22.98 8.74 5.38
N GLU A 246 -22.21 9.53 4.61
CA GLU A 246 -22.23 9.46 3.16
C GLU A 246 -21.42 8.26 2.62
N THR A 247 -21.84 7.77 1.45
CA THR A 247 -21.12 6.76 0.66
C THR A 247 -20.55 7.40 -0.60
N LEU A 248 -19.24 7.30 -0.76
CA LEU A 248 -18.52 7.65 -1.98
C LEU A 248 -18.49 6.44 -2.92
N ALA A 249 -19.05 6.58 -4.12
CA ALA A 249 -18.96 5.59 -5.19
C ALA A 249 -17.93 6.03 -6.25
N ILE A 250 -17.05 5.11 -6.69
CA ILE A 250 -16.00 5.37 -7.67
C ILE A 250 -15.95 4.22 -8.69
N PRO A 251 -16.20 4.46 -9.99
CA PRO A 251 -16.70 5.72 -10.55
C PRO A 251 -18.13 6.01 -10.08
N LYS A 252 -18.53 7.28 -10.10
CA LYS A 252 -19.94 7.67 -9.97
C LYS A 252 -20.69 7.30 -11.25
N ALA A 253 -21.99 7.10 -11.16
CA ALA A 253 -22.83 6.81 -12.33
C ALA A 253 -22.79 7.91 -13.41
N SER A 254 -22.45 9.14 -13.03
CA SER A 254 -22.29 10.28 -13.94
C SER A 254 -20.91 10.41 -14.57
N ASP A 255 -19.93 9.62 -14.11
CA ASP A 255 -18.56 9.75 -14.59
C ASP A 255 -18.43 9.15 -16.00
N PRO A 256 -17.66 9.77 -16.91
CA PRO A 256 -17.51 9.31 -18.29
C PRO A 256 -16.58 8.11 -18.45
N TRP A 257 -16.12 7.52 -17.35
CA TRP A 257 -15.12 6.47 -17.31
C TRP A 257 -15.56 5.35 -16.35
N GLN A 258 -14.99 4.15 -16.53
CA GLN A 258 -15.25 2.98 -15.69
C GLN A 258 -13.94 2.38 -15.20
N ILE A 259 -13.99 1.67 -14.08
CA ILE A 259 -12.89 0.80 -13.66
C ILE A 259 -13.15 -0.58 -14.27
N THR A 260 -12.17 -1.10 -14.99
CA THR A 260 -12.23 -2.42 -15.59
C THR A 260 -10.98 -3.19 -15.19
N VAL A 261 -11.10 -4.46 -14.85
CA VAL A 261 -9.96 -5.33 -14.56
C VAL A 261 -9.17 -5.56 -15.85
N GLN A 262 -7.87 -5.27 -15.82
CA GLN A 262 -6.97 -5.30 -16.98
C GLN A 262 -5.74 -6.17 -16.69
N GLU A 263 -4.97 -6.44 -17.74
CA GLU A 263 -3.67 -7.09 -17.61
C GLU A 263 -2.66 -6.22 -16.83
N PRO A 264 -1.60 -6.83 -16.26
CA PRO A 264 -1.36 -8.28 -16.24
C PRO A 264 -2.24 -9.01 -15.22
N LEU A 265 -2.40 -10.32 -15.41
CA LEU A 265 -3.02 -11.18 -14.40
C LEU A 265 -2.12 -11.26 -13.16
N GLY A 266 -2.74 -11.24 -11.99
CA GLY A 266 -2.07 -11.39 -10.71
C GLY A 266 -2.84 -10.69 -9.59
N LEU A 267 -2.20 -10.58 -8.43
CA LEU A 267 -2.80 -9.92 -7.28
C LEU A 267 -2.82 -8.40 -7.49
N SER A 268 -4.02 -7.82 -7.46
CA SER A 268 -4.21 -6.37 -7.39
C SER A 268 -4.80 -6.00 -6.04
N GLU A 269 -4.37 -4.87 -5.50
CA GLU A 269 -4.85 -4.37 -4.21
C GLU A 269 -5.46 -3.00 -4.38
N VAL A 270 -6.54 -2.74 -3.64
CA VAL A 270 -7.12 -1.41 -3.50
C VAL A 270 -6.91 -0.95 -2.07
N LEU A 271 -6.18 0.14 -1.89
CA LEU A 271 -5.84 0.69 -0.60
C LEU A 271 -6.67 1.95 -0.37
N VAL A 272 -7.45 1.95 0.72
CA VAL A 272 -8.26 3.10 1.12
C VAL A 272 -7.60 3.76 2.33
N VAL A 273 -7.15 5.00 2.15
CA VAL A 273 -6.61 5.83 3.21
C VAL A 273 -7.69 6.82 3.64
N ALA A 274 -8.11 6.71 4.90
CA ALA A 274 -9.08 7.62 5.51
C ALA A 274 -8.43 8.42 6.66
N SER A 275 -8.67 9.72 6.68
CA SER A 275 -8.08 10.64 7.67
C SER A 275 -9.11 11.66 8.15
N LYS A 276 -9.04 12.02 9.44
CA LYS A 276 -9.78 13.15 10.02
C LYS A 276 -9.16 14.51 9.67
N SER A 277 -7.92 14.50 9.17
CA SER A 277 -7.17 15.68 8.77
C SER A 277 -6.89 15.70 7.27
N PRO A 278 -6.85 16.89 6.63
CA PRO A 278 -6.55 17.03 5.21
C PRO A 278 -5.18 16.45 4.82
N LEU A 279 -5.12 15.80 3.65
CA LEU A 279 -3.89 15.23 3.06
C LEU A 279 -3.31 16.19 1.99
N ARG A 280 -2.94 17.41 2.41
CA ARG A 280 -2.69 18.52 1.48
C ARG A 280 -1.46 18.34 0.61
N LYS A 281 -0.33 17.95 1.20
CA LYS A 281 0.95 17.89 0.48
C LYS A 281 0.92 16.81 -0.60
N SER A 282 0.39 15.64 -0.24
CA SER A 282 0.20 14.53 -1.16
C SER A 282 -0.78 14.88 -2.28
N LEU A 283 -1.92 15.52 -1.96
CA LEU A 283 -2.88 15.97 -2.95
C LEU A 283 -2.30 16.99 -3.93
N GLN A 284 -1.56 17.99 -3.44
CA GLN A 284 -0.92 18.99 -4.30
C GLN A 284 0.08 18.36 -5.26
N SER A 285 0.89 17.41 -4.79
CA SER A 285 1.83 16.70 -5.67
C SER A 285 1.12 15.88 -6.74
N LEU A 286 -0.01 15.26 -6.41
CA LEU A 286 -0.81 14.51 -7.38
C LEU A 286 -1.48 15.43 -8.41
N GLN A 287 -1.96 16.59 -8.00
CA GLN A 287 -2.50 17.61 -8.90
C GLN A 287 -1.44 18.09 -9.91
N THR A 288 -0.19 18.28 -9.48
CA THR A 288 0.91 18.64 -10.39
C THR A 288 1.13 17.56 -11.45
N ILE A 289 1.18 16.28 -11.05
CA ILE A 289 1.37 15.17 -12.00
C ILE A 289 0.18 15.08 -12.98
N ALA A 290 -1.04 15.21 -12.48
CA ALA A 290 -2.24 15.19 -13.31
C ALA A 290 -2.25 16.30 -14.38
N GLN A 291 -1.77 17.49 -14.01
CA GLN A 291 -1.63 18.64 -14.90
C GLN A 291 -0.54 18.42 -15.96
N GLU A 292 0.61 17.88 -15.55
CA GLU A 292 1.72 17.54 -16.46
C GLU A 292 1.31 16.49 -17.49
N GLU A 293 0.50 15.51 -17.09
CA GLU A 293 0.00 14.46 -17.99
C GLU A 293 -1.26 14.86 -18.79
N ALA A 294 -1.78 16.09 -18.61
CA ALA A 294 -3.01 16.58 -19.25
C ALA A 294 -4.23 15.65 -19.08
N ARG A 295 -4.30 14.92 -17.95
CA ARG A 295 -5.25 13.81 -17.74
C ARG A 295 -6.71 14.23 -17.48
N GLY A 296 -7.01 15.52 -17.36
CA GLY A 296 -8.37 15.98 -16.99
C GLY A 296 -8.82 15.36 -15.67
N ASP A 297 -10.11 15.02 -15.53
CA ASP A 297 -10.67 14.39 -14.31
C ASP A 297 -10.65 12.83 -14.39
N LEU A 298 -9.46 12.26 -14.59
CA LEU A 298 -9.23 10.80 -14.67
C LEU A 298 -8.25 10.31 -13.60
N PRO A 299 -8.28 9.01 -13.24
CA PRO A 299 -7.22 8.40 -12.44
C PRO A 299 -5.81 8.63 -13.03
N VAL A 300 -4.83 8.80 -12.14
CA VAL A 300 -3.45 9.15 -12.51
C VAL A 300 -2.49 8.09 -12.01
N SER A 301 -1.61 7.64 -12.88
CA SER A 301 -0.51 6.77 -12.48
C SER A 301 0.59 7.60 -11.84
N VAL A 302 1.12 7.16 -10.71
CA VAL A 302 2.18 7.92 -10.03
C VAL A 302 3.55 7.70 -10.67
N GLY A 303 3.69 6.66 -11.50
CA GLY A 303 4.92 6.34 -12.25
C GLY A 303 6.18 6.42 -11.39
N THR A 304 7.18 7.14 -11.90
CA THR A 304 8.48 7.32 -11.22
C THR A 304 8.43 8.25 -9.99
N ASN A 305 7.30 8.93 -9.76
CA ASN A 305 7.05 9.81 -8.62
C ASN A 305 6.45 9.08 -7.40
N SER A 306 6.23 7.76 -7.49
CA SER A 306 5.61 6.92 -6.45
C SER A 306 6.15 7.20 -5.05
N THR A 307 7.47 7.07 -4.85
CA THR A 307 8.11 7.26 -3.54
C THR A 307 7.95 8.69 -3.01
N LYS A 308 8.00 9.71 -3.88
CA LYS A 308 7.85 11.12 -3.49
C LYS A 308 6.44 11.38 -2.95
N ILE A 309 5.42 10.96 -3.68
CA ILE A 309 4.01 11.17 -3.30
C ILE A 309 3.72 10.50 -1.95
N ILE A 310 4.27 9.31 -1.73
CA ILE A 310 4.04 8.54 -0.51
C ILE A 310 4.77 9.15 0.67
N ASN A 311 5.97 9.69 0.49
CA ASN A 311 6.63 10.47 1.53
C ASN A 311 5.81 11.71 1.90
N LEU A 312 5.20 12.39 0.93
CA LEU A 312 4.31 13.52 1.22
C LEU A 312 3.03 13.09 1.94
N LEU A 313 2.49 11.90 1.61
CA LEU A 313 1.35 11.32 2.32
C LEU A 313 1.72 10.98 3.77
N LEU A 314 2.90 10.39 4.00
CA LEU A 314 3.43 10.16 5.35
C LEU A 314 3.60 11.45 6.13
N GLU A 315 4.10 12.51 5.48
CA GLU A 315 4.24 13.82 6.10
C GLU A 315 2.89 14.38 6.53
N ASP A 316 1.87 14.33 5.66
CA ASP A 316 0.50 14.74 5.97
C ASP A 316 -0.04 13.98 7.19
N ILE A 317 0.06 12.64 7.19
CA ILE A 317 -0.37 11.76 8.30
C ILE A 317 0.41 12.03 9.60
N SER A 318 1.71 12.33 9.52
CA SER A 318 2.53 12.61 10.71
C SER A 318 2.29 14.00 11.29
N SER A 319 1.95 14.97 10.44
CA SER A 319 1.76 16.37 10.84
C SER A 319 0.46 16.57 11.61
N SER A 320 -0.61 15.85 11.24
CA SER A 320 -1.88 15.84 11.96
C SER A 320 -1.72 15.29 13.37
N ASN A 321 -0.97 14.20 13.54
CA ASN A 321 -0.71 13.58 14.85
C ASN A 321 0.04 14.52 15.81
N ARG A 322 0.91 15.42 15.33
CA ARG A 322 1.62 16.38 16.19
C ARG A 322 0.72 17.49 16.74
N GLY A 323 -0.35 17.85 16.03
CA GLY A 323 -1.34 18.83 16.50
C GLY A 323 -2.09 18.35 17.75
N ASP A 324 -2.39 17.05 17.83
CA ASP A 324 -3.08 16.45 18.98
C ASP A 324 -2.14 16.12 20.15
N ILE A 325 -0.89 15.75 19.88
CA ILE A 325 0.10 15.50 20.96
C ILE A 325 0.42 16.79 21.73
N SER A 326 0.47 17.95 21.05
CA SER A 326 0.67 19.25 21.70
C SER A 326 -0.51 19.65 22.61
N ARG A 327 -1.75 19.29 22.23
CA ARG A 327 -2.96 19.61 23.01
C ARG A 327 -3.15 18.75 24.26
N ASN A 328 -2.57 17.56 24.32
CA ASN A 328 -2.65 16.68 25.49
C ASN A 328 -1.59 16.94 26.57
N ASN A 329 -0.66 17.88 26.35
CA ASN A 329 0.34 18.28 27.35
C ASN A 329 -0.07 19.47 28.23
N SER A 330 -1.30 19.98 28.11
CA SER A 330 -1.86 20.96 29.05
C SER A 330 -2.56 20.29 30.24
N VAL A 331 -1.85 19.41 30.95
CA VAL A 331 -2.18 19.07 32.34
C VAL A 331 -1.16 19.76 33.22
N SER A 332 -1.68 20.67 34.03
CA SER A 332 -0.99 21.59 34.93
C SER A 332 0.20 20.98 35.67
N SER A 333 1.42 21.31 35.23
CA SER A 333 2.59 21.30 36.10
C SER A 333 2.57 22.59 36.93
N ALA A 334 1.92 22.51 38.08
CA ALA A 334 2.13 23.47 39.15
C ALA A 334 3.60 23.43 39.57
N THR A 335 4.35 24.44 39.16
CA THR A 335 5.71 24.70 39.63
C THR A 335 5.66 24.92 41.14
N THR A 336 6.08 23.92 41.92
CA THR A 336 6.39 24.13 43.33
C THR A 336 7.90 24.12 43.47
N SER A 337 8.46 25.33 43.43
CA SER A 337 9.85 25.60 43.78
C SER A 337 10.03 25.31 45.27
N LYS A 338 10.93 24.39 45.62
CA LYS A 338 11.64 24.44 46.90
C LYS A 338 13.09 24.00 46.71
N GLU A 339 13.94 25.01 46.65
CA GLU A 339 15.36 24.97 46.91
C GLU A 339 15.63 24.72 48.40
N LYS A 340 16.57 23.80 48.70
CA LYS A 340 17.47 23.74 49.87
C LYS A 340 18.36 22.51 49.68
N SER A 341 19.57 22.66 49.14
CA SER A 341 20.83 22.96 49.81
C SER A 341 21.32 21.90 50.81
N SER A 342 22.45 21.27 50.44
CA SER A 342 23.62 20.98 51.28
C SER A 342 23.68 19.73 52.17
N PHE A 343 24.73 18.93 51.88
CA PHE A 343 25.66 18.18 52.74
C PHE A 343 25.09 17.22 53.81
N GLU A 344 25.34 15.92 53.67
CA GLU A 344 26.60 15.20 53.99
C GLU A 344 26.75 13.97 53.09
#